data_AF-A0AAD5DSI6-F1
#
_entry.id   AF-A0AAD5DSI6-F1
#
_cell.length_a   1.000
_cell.length_b   1.000
_cell.length_c   1.000
_cell.angle_alpha   90.00
_cell.angle_beta   90.00
_cell.angle_gamma   90.00
#
_symmetry.space_group_name_H-M   'P 1'
#
loop_
_entity.id
_entity.type
_entity.pdbx_description
1 polymer ?
#
loop_
_entity_poly.entity_id
_entity_poly.type
_entity_poly.pdbx_seq_one_letter_code
_entity_poly.pdbx_strand_id
1 'polypeptide(L)'
;MGCASHVLRRRHGNAADAALCRASNEVGGALDGRIWLITLAGGLLYLTFKHVLEEHLYGFAALVLCVHVVPVAGLEFWVRRRHAAAYQRHRELAVTLGITSTLFWAPVMVLQLNNHFAPHRGSSLSLAIFILNTGTLWLGVFAAHACLPLRWARVAVPAMALLPLWHHGSMCGKVLEAPDVAEPLGTLCDMLSLAHGVAVTTGGPDCGHFTPLQQCRTFYLWSLAWGGVALPLLASARFEAQLRRRLGQRGGAQQAQQEGQEGQQQGGESGTLQTALLAYLYSMAAWVLACSVEALVRPALGWRDLAA
;
A
#
# COMPACT_ATOMS: atom_id res chain seq x y z
N MET A 1 12.28 21.66 -39.89
CA MET A 1 10.96 21.00 -39.88
C MET A 1 10.69 20.06 -38.67
N GLY A 2 11.53 20.03 -37.60
CA GLY A 2 11.34 19.10 -36.46
C GLY A 2 10.36 19.52 -35.34
N CYS A 3 9.86 20.77 -35.34
CA CYS A 3 9.12 21.31 -34.19
C CYS A 3 7.63 20.90 -34.14
N ALA A 4 6.99 20.65 -35.29
CA ALA A 4 5.57 20.30 -35.36
C ALA A 4 5.31 18.85 -34.91
N SER A 5 6.23 17.93 -35.20
CA SER A 5 6.11 16.51 -34.81
C SER A 5 6.15 16.31 -33.28
N HIS A 6 6.98 17.09 -32.57
CA HIS A 6 7.07 17.02 -31.10
C HIS A 6 5.78 17.49 -30.39
N VAL A 7 5.11 18.52 -30.91
CA VAL A 7 3.87 19.07 -30.32
C VAL A 7 2.70 18.11 -30.52
N LEU A 8 2.56 17.52 -31.71
CA LEU A 8 1.51 16.55 -31.99
C LEU A 8 1.67 15.27 -31.15
N ARG A 9 2.91 14.79 -30.97
CA ARG A 9 3.20 13.61 -30.13
C ARG A 9 2.87 13.85 -28.65
N ARG A 10 3.14 15.05 -28.12
CA ARG A 10 2.74 15.45 -26.75
C ARG A 10 1.23 15.50 -26.57
N ARG A 11 0.48 16.07 -27.54
CA ARG A 11 -0.99 16.14 -27.46
C ARG A 11 -1.64 14.76 -27.48
N HIS A 12 -1.15 13.85 -28.33
CA HIS A 12 -1.69 12.49 -28.39
C HIS A 12 -1.39 11.67 -27.13
N GLY A 13 -0.18 11.79 -26.57
CA GLY A 13 0.17 11.15 -25.29
C GLY A 13 -0.75 11.59 -24.15
N ASN A 14 -1.01 12.89 -24.05
CA ASN A 14 -1.91 13.44 -23.02
C ASN A 14 -3.36 12.95 -23.16
N ALA A 15 -3.85 12.74 -24.39
CA ALA A 15 -5.20 12.26 -24.62
C ALA A 15 -5.36 10.78 -24.23
N ALA A 16 -4.40 9.94 -24.60
CA ALA A 16 -4.39 8.52 -24.24
C ALA A 16 -4.28 8.32 -22.72
N ASP A 17 -3.39 9.08 -22.05
CA ASP A 17 -3.23 9.03 -20.60
C ASP A 17 -4.49 9.55 -19.87
N ALA A 18 -5.16 10.56 -20.41
CA ALA A 18 -6.42 11.06 -19.87
C ALA A 18 -7.54 10.03 -20.01
N ALA A 19 -7.64 9.33 -21.15
CA ALA A 19 -8.62 8.27 -21.36
C ALA A 19 -8.37 7.09 -20.41
N LEU A 20 -7.10 6.72 -20.21
CA LEU A 20 -6.70 5.66 -19.30
C LEU A 20 -7.01 6.00 -17.83
N CYS A 21 -6.68 7.22 -17.40
CA CYS A 21 -7.00 7.71 -16.07
C CYS A 21 -8.53 7.72 -15.81
N ARG A 22 -9.33 8.20 -16.78
CA ARG A 22 -10.80 8.15 -16.68
C ARG A 22 -11.31 6.71 -16.53
N ALA A 23 -10.86 5.81 -17.39
CA ALA A 23 -11.28 4.40 -17.34
C ALA A 23 -10.85 3.73 -16.01
N SER A 24 -9.68 4.06 -15.48
CA SER A 24 -9.21 3.59 -14.17
C SER A 24 -10.10 4.10 -13.04
N ASN A 25 -10.47 5.38 -13.06
CA ASN A 25 -11.35 6.01 -12.06
C ASN A 25 -12.78 5.48 -12.13
N GLU A 26 -13.29 5.15 -13.32
CA GLU A 26 -14.60 4.51 -13.48
C GLU A 26 -14.62 3.12 -12.83
N VAL A 27 -13.63 2.27 -13.14
CA VAL A 27 -13.52 0.92 -12.55
C VAL A 27 -13.34 1.00 -11.04
N GLY A 28 -12.39 1.82 -10.58
CA GLY A 28 -12.13 2.00 -9.17
C GLY A 28 -13.31 2.61 -8.41
N GLY A 29 -14.01 3.58 -9.02
CA GLY A 29 -15.19 4.22 -8.44
C GLY A 29 -16.35 3.26 -8.18
N ALA A 30 -16.47 2.21 -8.99
CA ALA A 30 -17.44 1.14 -8.78
C ALA A 30 -17.07 0.22 -7.59
N LEU A 31 -15.78 0.13 -7.26
CA LEU A 31 -15.26 -0.71 -6.18
C LEU A 31 -15.19 0.02 -4.84
N ASP A 32 -14.96 1.33 -4.84
CA ASP A 32 -14.75 2.16 -3.64
C ASP A 32 -15.82 1.92 -2.57
N GLY A 33 -17.10 1.94 -2.95
CA GLY A 33 -18.19 1.74 -1.99
C GLY A 33 -18.16 0.40 -1.28
N ARG A 34 -17.72 -0.67 -1.95
CA ARG A 34 -17.57 -1.99 -1.33
C ARG A 34 -16.37 -2.03 -0.40
N ILE A 35 -15.25 -1.44 -0.82
CA ILE A 35 -14.01 -1.37 -0.03
C ILE A 35 -14.26 -0.59 1.25
N TRP A 36 -14.89 0.59 1.17
CA TRP A 36 -15.21 1.40 2.34
C TRP A 36 -16.19 0.71 3.27
N LEU A 37 -17.20 0.02 2.75
CA LEU A 37 -18.14 -0.75 3.57
C LEU A 37 -17.44 -1.90 4.31
N ILE A 38 -16.57 -2.66 3.63
CA ILE A 38 -15.81 -3.76 4.26
C ILE A 38 -14.85 -3.21 5.32
N THR A 39 -14.20 -2.08 5.04
CA THR A 39 -13.29 -1.41 5.99
C THR A 39 -14.04 -0.91 7.21
N LEU A 40 -15.19 -0.28 7.00
CA LEU A 40 -16.08 0.18 8.06
C LEU A 40 -16.54 -0.99 8.92
N ALA A 41 -17.07 -2.05 8.31
CA ALA A 41 -17.53 -3.23 9.03
C ALA A 41 -16.40 -3.93 9.80
N GLY A 42 -15.25 -4.15 9.15
CA GLY A 42 -14.08 -4.77 9.77
C GLY A 42 -13.50 -3.93 10.90
N GLY A 43 -13.38 -2.62 10.71
CA GLY A 43 -12.92 -1.67 11.72
C GLY A 43 -13.87 -1.59 12.92
N LEU A 44 -15.18 -1.54 12.69
CA LEU A 44 -16.18 -1.57 13.75
C LEU A 44 -16.14 -2.88 14.55
N LEU A 45 -16.06 -4.02 13.87
CA LEU A 45 -15.91 -5.33 14.52
C LEU A 45 -14.64 -5.37 15.35
N TYR A 46 -13.50 -4.93 14.79
CA TYR A 46 -12.24 -4.89 15.50
C TYR A 46 -12.29 -3.99 16.75
N LEU A 47 -12.80 -2.75 16.62
CA LEU A 47 -12.97 -1.83 17.74
C LEU A 47 -13.91 -2.40 18.81
N THR A 48 -15.00 -3.05 18.40
CA THR A 48 -15.97 -3.63 19.35
C THR A 48 -15.37 -4.82 20.09
N PHE A 49 -14.76 -5.77 19.37
CA PHE A 49 -14.22 -6.96 20.02
C PHE A 49 -12.94 -6.67 20.80
N LYS A 50 -11.95 -6.01 20.19
CA LYS A 50 -10.64 -5.78 20.84
C LYS A 50 -10.66 -4.64 21.84
N HIS A 51 -11.17 -3.47 21.48
CA HIS A 51 -11.08 -2.31 22.36
C HIS A 51 -12.21 -2.27 23.39
N VAL A 52 -13.44 -2.61 23.01
CA VAL A 52 -14.60 -2.50 23.91
C VAL A 52 -14.75 -3.75 24.79
N LEU A 53 -14.74 -4.94 24.20
CA LEU A 53 -15.04 -6.18 24.93
C LEU A 53 -13.81 -6.76 25.66
N GLU A 54 -12.63 -6.76 25.04
CA GLU A 54 -11.43 -7.33 25.67
C GLU A 54 -10.70 -6.32 26.58
N GLU A 55 -10.50 -5.07 26.13
CA GLU A 55 -9.65 -4.10 26.86
C GLU A 55 -10.42 -3.01 27.61
N HIS A 56 -11.76 -2.98 27.52
CA HIS A 56 -12.62 -1.97 28.17
C HIS A 56 -12.28 -0.49 27.84
N LEU A 57 -11.69 -0.24 26.67
CA LEU A 57 -11.27 1.07 26.15
C LEU A 57 -12.40 1.80 25.41
N TYR A 58 -13.56 1.97 26.06
CA TYR A 58 -14.77 2.56 25.45
C TYR A 58 -14.53 3.96 24.87
N GLY A 59 -13.84 4.83 25.61
CA GLY A 59 -13.56 6.21 25.19
C GLY A 59 -12.66 6.28 23.95
N PHE A 60 -11.67 5.38 23.86
CA PHE A 60 -10.78 5.31 22.70
C PHE A 60 -11.52 4.76 21.47
N ALA A 61 -12.34 3.72 21.64
CA ALA A 61 -13.15 3.19 20.55
C ALA A 61 -14.14 4.24 19.99
N ALA A 62 -14.78 5.02 20.88
CA ALA A 62 -15.64 6.13 20.49
C ALA A 62 -14.86 7.24 19.76
N LEU A 63 -13.66 7.57 20.21
CA LEU A 63 -12.79 8.55 19.56
C LEU A 63 -12.42 8.11 18.13
N VAL A 64 -11.96 6.87 17.95
CA VAL A 64 -11.60 6.34 16.63
C VAL A 64 -12.83 6.31 15.72
N LEU A 65 -13.98 5.90 16.24
CA LEU A 65 -15.23 5.91 15.48
C LEU A 65 -15.58 7.33 14.99
N CYS A 66 -15.54 8.31 15.88
CA CYS A 66 -15.95 9.69 15.61
C CYS A 66 -14.94 10.47 14.77
N VAL A 67 -13.63 10.23 14.92
CA VAL A 67 -12.57 11.02 14.28
C VAL A 67 -12.10 10.38 12.97
N HIS A 68 -12.16 9.06 12.85
CA HIS A 68 -11.69 8.35 11.68
C HIS A 68 -12.84 7.76 10.86
N VAL A 69 -13.56 6.83 11.46
CA VAL A 69 -14.44 5.92 10.72
C VAL A 69 -15.65 6.64 10.15
N VAL A 70 -16.35 7.44 10.96
CA VAL A 70 -17.55 8.18 10.54
C VAL A 70 -17.20 9.31 9.56
N PRO A 71 -16.17 10.15 9.77
CA PRO A 71 -15.83 11.20 8.83
C PRO A 71 -15.38 10.67 7.46
N VAL A 72 -14.58 9.61 7.41
CA VAL A 72 -14.12 9.03 6.14
C VAL A 72 -15.29 8.42 5.38
N ALA A 73 -16.12 7.61 6.04
CA ALA A 73 -17.30 7.01 5.40
C ALA A 73 -18.33 8.06 5.00
N GLY A 74 -18.57 9.06 5.85
CA GLY A 74 -19.51 10.15 5.59
C GLY A 74 -19.05 11.03 4.43
N LEU A 75 -17.77 11.40 4.38
CA LEU A 75 -17.20 12.18 3.28
C LEU A 75 -17.27 11.41 1.97
N GLU A 76 -16.88 10.14 1.94
CA GLU A 76 -16.96 9.34 0.71
C GLU A 76 -18.41 9.21 0.23
N PHE A 77 -19.32 8.84 1.13
CA PHE A 77 -20.72 8.64 0.79
C PHE A 77 -21.38 9.94 0.30
N TRP A 78 -21.11 11.05 1.00
CA TRP A 78 -21.68 12.35 0.67
C TRP A 78 -21.12 12.89 -0.63
N VAL A 79 -19.79 12.89 -0.82
CA VAL A 79 -19.13 13.39 -2.03
C VAL A 79 -19.54 12.52 -3.23
N ARG A 80 -19.61 11.20 -3.08
CA ARG A 80 -20.00 10.29 -4.18
C ARG A 80 -21.47 10.46 -4.58
N ARG A 81 -22.39 10.67 -3.62
CA ARG A 81 -23.82 10.82 -3.91
C ARG A 81 -24.22 12.21 -4.40
N ARG A 82 -23.70 13.27 -3.77
CA ARG A 82 -24.10 14.66 -4.09
C ARG A 82 -23.25 15.29 -5.18
N HIS A 83 -22.00 14.86 -5.32
CA HIS A 83 -21.03 15.47 -6.21
C HIS A 83 -20.25 14.43 -7.03
N ALA A 84 -20.96 13.47 -7.63
CA ALA A 84 -20.36 12.34 -8.36
C ALA A 84 -19.30 12.77 -9.40
N ALA A 85 -19.56 13.87 -10.14
CA ALA A 85 -18.59 14.40 -11.11
C ALA A 85 -17.31 14.93 -10.45
N ALA A 86 -17.44 15.65 -9.32
CA ALA A 86 -16.29 16.13 -8.55
C ALA A 86 -15.53 14.97 -7.90
N TYR A 87 -16.26 13.97 -7.37
CA TYR A 87 -15.67 12.74 -6.85
C TYR A 87 -14.80 12.08 -7.91
N GLN A 88 -15.35 11.82 -9.11
CA GLN A 88 -14.60 11.16 -10.18
C GLN A 88 -13.36 11.94 -10.63
N ARG A 89 -13.43 13.27 -10.60
CA ARG A 89 -12.29 14.15 -10.91
C ARG A 89 -11.19 14.09 -9.85
N HIS A 90 -11.55 13.96 -8.58
CA HIS A 90 -10.63 14.01 -7.43
C HIS A 90 -10.50 12.67 -6.68
N ARG A 91 -10.92 11.58 -7.32
CA ARG A 91 -11.00 10.25 -6.71
C ARG A 91 -9.65 9.79 -6.15
N GLU A 92 -8.59 9.98 -6.92
CA GLU A 92 -7.22 9.63 -6.54
C GLU A 92 -6.86 10.23 -5.17
N LEU A 93 -7.15 11.51 -4.97
CA LEU A 93 -6.90 12.21 -3.71
C LEU A 93 -7.83 11.73 -2.60
N ALA A 94 -9.14 11.62 -2.86
CA ALA A 94 -10.12 11.22 -1.86
C ALA A 94 -9.81 9.82 -1.30
N VAL A 95 -9.53 8.86 -2.17
CA VAL A 95 -9.16 7.49 -1.78
C VAL A 95 -7.81 7.49 -1.05
N THR A 96 -6.82 8.23 -1.53
CA THR A 96 -5.51 8.35 -0.85
C THR A 96 -5.67 8.88 0.57
N LEU A 97 -6.45 9.95 0.77
CA LEU A 97 -6.71 10.51 2.11
C LEU A 97 -7.40 9.52 3.03
N GLY A 98 -8.39 8.78 2.53
CA GLY A 98 -9.06 7.74 3.30
C GLY A 98 -8.10 6.64 3.74
N ILE A 99 -7.29 6.10 2.82
CA ILE A 99 -6.29 5.06 3.11
C ILE A 99 -5.25 5.60 4.10
N THR A 100 -4.75 6.81 3.87
CA THR A 100 -3.80 7.51 4.76
C THR A 100 -4.35 7.59 6.18
N SER A 101 -5.63 7.96 6.33
CA SER A 101 -6.28 8.00 7.63
C SER A 101 -6.31 6.63 8.30
N THR A 102 -6.64 5.56 7.57
CA THR A 102 -6.63 4.19 8.12
C THR A 102 -5.22 3.74 8.52
N LEU A 103 -4.20 4.08 7.73
CA LEU A 103 -2.81 3.75 8.02
C LEU A 103 -2.22 4.52 9.20
N PHE A 104 -2.74 5.71 9.47
CA PHE A 104 -2.40 6.45 10.68
C PHE A 104 -3.04 5.80 11.92
N TRP A 105 -4.33 5.48 11.85
CA TRP A 105 -5.06 4.96 13.01
C TRP A 105 -4.77 3.49 13.32
N ALA A 106 -4.44 2.65 12.33
CA ALA A 106 -4.13 1.24 12.55
C ALA A 106 -3.03 0.98 13.59
N PRO A 107 -1.81 1.56 13.48
CA PRO A 107 -0.77 1.36 14.49
C PRO A 107 -1.15 2.02 15.83
N VAL A 108 -1.80 3.19 15.81
CA VAL A 108 -2.26 3.87 17.04
C VAL A 108 -3.22 2.97 17.82
N MET A 109 -4.17 2.33 17.14
CA MET A 109 -5.11 1.38 17.78
C MET A 109 -4.38 0.21 18.44
N VAL A 110 -3.36 -0.36 17.78
CA VAL A 110 -2.60 -1.50 18.33
C VAL A 110 -1.71 -1.10 19.49
N LEU A 111 -1.08 0.09 19.44
CA LEU A 111 -0.23 0.58 20.53
C LEU A 111 -1.00 0.79 21.85
N GLN A 112 -2.31 1.02 21.79
CA GLN A 112 -3.17 1.17 22.96
C GLN A 112 -3.66 -0.17 23.53
N LEU A 113 -3.53 -1.28 22.80
CA LEU A 113 -3.97 -2.59 23.27
C LEU A 113 -2.91 -3.23 24.17
N ASN A 114 -3.34 -3.88 25.25
CA ASN A 114 -2.49 -4.81 25.95
C ASN A 114 -2.42 -6.12 25.16
N ASN A 115 -1.24 -6.75 25.14
CA ASN A 115 -1.09 -8.13 24.66
C ASN A 115 -1.59 -8.42 23.23
N HIS A 116 -1.68 -7.44 22.32
CA HIS A 116 -2.19 -7.67 20.95
C HIS A 116 -1.48 -8.82 20.23
N PHE A 117 -0.18 -8.97 20.46
CA PHE A 117 0.65 -9.99 19.84
C PHE A 117 0.67 -11.32 20.61
N ALA A 118 0.30 -11.35 21.89
CA ALA A 118 0.36 -12.56 22.73
C ALA A 118 -0.38 -13.80 22.16
N PRO A 119 -1.49 -13.67 21.41
CA PRO A 119 -2.12 -14.82 20.74
C PRO A 119 -1.26 -15.54 19.69
N HIS A 120 -0.02 -15.09 19.41
CA HIS A 120 0.90 -15.76 18.49
C HIS A 120 1.25 -17.19 18.93
N ARG A 121 1.28 -17.47 20.25
CA ARG A 121 1.53 -18.81 20.84
C ARG A 121 2.79 -19.52 20.29
N GLY A 122 3.86 -18.77 20.02
CA GLY A 122 5.10 -19.28 19.42
C GLY A 122 5.04 -19.48 17.91
N SER A 123 3.92 -19.16 17.24
CA SER A 123 3.79 -19.31 15.79
C SER A 123 4.35 -18.09 15.05
N SER A 124 5.43 -18.31 14.29
CA SER A 124 6.02 -17.30 13.39
C SER A 124 5.02 -16.76 12.38
N LEU A 125 4.20 -17.63 11.78
CA LEU A 125 3.18 -17.21 10.80
C LEU A 125 2.11 -16.33 11.46
N SER A 126 1.62 -16.74 12.63
CA SER A 126 0.63 -15.95 13.38
C SER A 126 1.20 -14.57 13.75
N LEU A 127 2.44 -14.55 14.25
CA LEU A 127 3.14 -13.30 14.57
C LEU A 127 3.30 -12.40 13.34
N ALA A 128 3.71 -12.94 12.20
CA ALA A 128 3.79 -12.20 10.94
C ALA A 128 2.44 -11.59 10.55
N ILE A 129 1.35 -12.36 10.63
CA ILE A 129 0.00 -11.86 10.33
C ILE A 129 -0.35 -10.69 11.25
N PHE A 130 -0.10 -10.80 12.56
CA PHE A 130 -0.36 -9.70 13.49
C PHE A 130 0.49 -8.47 13.17
N ILE A 131 1.80 -8.62 12.93
CA ILE A 131 2.69 -7.52 12.56
C ILE A 131 2.22 -6.85 11.26
N LEU A 132 1.90 -7.63 10.23
CA LEU A 132 1.43 -7.10 8.95
C LEU A 132 0.09 -6.37 9.07
N ASN A 133 -0.80 -6.84 9.95
CA ASN A 133 -2.12 -6.24 10.18
C ASN A 133 -2.05 -4.85 10.82
N THR A 134 -0.88 -4.39 11.26
CA THR A 134 -0.69 -3.06 11.89
C THR A 134 -0.58 -1.90 10.89
N GLY A 135 -0.58 -2.19 9.59
CA GLY A 135 -0.63 -1.16 8.54
C GLY A 135 -0.20 -1.68 7.17
N THR A 136 0.83 -2.53 7.12
CA THR A 136 1.37 -3.07 5.86
C THR A 136 0.34 -3.82 5.03
N LEU A 137 -0.42 -4.72 5.66
CA LEU A 137 -1.46 -5.50 5.01
C LEU A 137 -2.56 -4.59 4.45
N TRP A 138 -3.00 -3.63 5.25
CA TRP A 138 -4.04 -2.67 4.87
C TRP A 138 -3.59 -1.80 3.71
N LEU A 139 -2.37 -1.25 3.75
CA LEU A 139 -1.80 -0.49 2.63
C LEU A 139 -1.77 -1.35 1.37
N GLY A 140 -1.28 -2.59 1.48
CA GLY A 140 -1.20 -3.53 0.36
C GLY A 140 -2.56 -3.80 -0.29
N VAL A 141 -3.53 -4.19 0.54
CA VAL A 141 -4.90 -4.50 0.11
C VAL A 141 -5.56 -3.26 -0.48
N PHE A 142 -5.53 -2.12 0.21
CA PHE A 142 -6.21 -0.91 -0.27
C PHE A 142 -5.61 -0.35 -1.54
N ALA A 143 -4.27 -0.26 -1.62
CA ALA A 143 -3.62 0.27 -2.81
C ALA A 143 -3.85 -0.63 -4.04
N ALA A 144 -3.89 -1.96 -3.85
CA ALA A 144 -4.21 -2.89 -4.93
C ALA A 144 -5.68 -2.78 -5.40
N HIS A 145 -6.62 -2.61 -4.47
CA HIS A 145 -8.06 -2.52 -4.78
C HIS A 145 -8.51 -1.13 -5.24
N ALA A 146 -7.78 -0.08 -4.88
CA ALA A 146 -8.10 1.29 -5.25
C ALA A 146 -7.95 1.57 -6.75
N CYS A 147 -7.35 0.66 -7.53
CA CYS A 147 -7.14 0.82 -8.98
C CYS A 147 -6.61 2.22 -9.33
N LEU A 148 -5.64 2.71 -8.53
CA LEU A 148 -5.04 4.02 -8.75
C LEU A 148 -4.23 4.00 -10.06
N PRO A 149 -4.33 5.05 -10.89
CA PRO A 149 -3.45 5.19 -12.05
C PRO A 149 -1.99 5.12 -11.61
N LEU A 150 -1.15 4.40 -12.37
CA LEU A 150 0.22 4.10 -11.95
C LEU A 150 1.04 5.37 -11.69
N ARG A 151 0.78 6.44 -12.45
CA ARG A 151 1.42 7.76 -12.26
C ARG A 151 1.18 8.32 -10.86
N TRP A 152 -0.03 8.16 -10.32
CA TRP A 152 -0.40 8.62 -8.98
C TRP A 152 0.10 7.65 -7.92
N ALA A 153 -0.11 6.34 -8.15
CA ALA A 153 0.31 5.28 -7.24
C ALA A 153 1.81 5.32 -6.92
N ARG A 154 2.67 5.61 -7.91
CA ARG A 154 4.13 5.75 -7.72
C ARG A 154 4.53 6.81 -6.70
N VAL A 155 3.69 7.81 -6.46
CA VAL A 155 3.94 8.88 -5.48
C VAL A 155 3.15 8.61 -4.20
N ALA A 156 1.86 8.33 -4.35
CA ALA A 156 0.95 8.16 -3.22
C ALA A 156 1.29 6.93 -2.36
N VAL A 157 1.61 5.78 -2.96
CA VAL A 157 1.86 4.55 -2.19
C VAL A 157 3.14 4.66 -1.34
N PRO A 158 4.31 5.09 -1.88
CA PRO A 158 5.47 5.32 -1.03
C PRO A 158 5.24 6.39 0.03
N ALA A 159 4.53 7.47 -0.30
CA ALA A 159 4.21 8.52 0.67
C ALA A 159 3.33 7.99 1.81
N MET A 160 2.31 7.18 1.51
CA MET A 160 1.45 6.53 2.50
C MET A 160 2.22 5.54 3.38
N ALA A 161 3.24 4.86 2.83
CA ALA A 161 4.10 3.95 3.60
C ALA A 161 4.95 4.66 4.67
N LEU A 162 5.16 5.97 4.56
CA LEU A 162 5.88 6.73 5.59
C LEU A 162 5.11 6.79 6.92
N LEU A 163 3.78 6.65 6.91
CA LEU A 163 2.97 6.66 8.13
C LEU A 163 3.19 5.43 9.02
N PRO A 164 3.02 4.18 8.55
CA PRO A 164 3.36 3.01 9.36
C PRO A 164 4.84 3.00 9.74
N LEU A 165 5.72 3.51 8.86
CA LEU A 165 7.14 3.68 9.17
C LEU A 165 7.37 4.62 10.36
N TRP A 166 6.57 5.67 10.54
CA TRP A 166 6.67 6.54 11.72
C TRP A 166 6.53 5.74 13.03
N HIS A 167 5.60 4.78 13.07
CA HIS A 167 5.27 4.02 14.27
C HIS A 167 6.10 2.75 14.45
N HIS A 168 6.94 2.37 13.48
CA HIS A 168 7.60 1.05 13.47
C HIS A 168 8.42 0.76 14.74
N GLY A 169 9.12 1.77 15.29
CA GLY A 169 9.94 1.60 16.49
C GLY A 169 9.10 1.24 17.71
N SER A 170 8.04 2.02 17.97
CA SER A 170 7.09 1.74 19.06
C SER A 170 6.36 0.42 18.85
N MET A 171 5.98 0.11 17.61
CA MET A 171 5.33 -1.15 17.26
C MET A 171 6.23 -2.35 17.56
N CYS A 172 7.50 -2.31 17.18
CA CYS A 172 8.43 -3.38 17.50
C CYS A 172 8.72 -3.47 19.00
N GLY A 173 8.77 -2.35 19.73
CA GLY A 173 8.79 -2.37 21.19
C GLY A 173 7.60 -3.14 21.77
N LYS A 174 6.39 -2.85 21.27
CA LYS A 174 5.15 -3.54 21.67
C LYS A 174 5.14 -5.03 21.32
N VAL A 175 5.75 -5.42 20.19
CA VAL A 175 5.92 -6.83 19.82
C VAL A 175 6.81 -7.55 20.83
N LEU A 176 7.90 -6.90 21.29
CA LEU A 176 8.83 -7.49 22.26
C LEU A 176 8.26 -7.65 23.67
N GLU A 177 7.17 -6.95 24.00
CA GLU A 177 6.42 -7.18 25.23
C GLU A 177 5.67 -8.52 25.24
N ALA A 178 5.46 -9.15 24.07
CA ALA A 178 4.77 -10.42 23.99
C ALA A 178 5.66 -11.58 24.49
N PRO A 179 5.11 -12.52 25.28
CA PRO A 179 5.86 -13.67 25.76
C PRO A 179 6.36 -14.54 24.59
N ASP A 180 7.54 -15.11 24.74
CA ASP A 180 8.14 -16.10 23.82
C ASP A 180 8.24 -15.63 22.35
N VAL A 181 8.40 -14.32 22.13
CA VAL A 181 8.39 -13.73 20.78
C VAL A 181 9.74 -13.79 20.04
N ALA A 182 10.84 -14.00 20.77
CA ALA A 182 12.20 -13.94 20.22
C ALA A 182 12.47 -15.04 19.16
N GLU A 183 12.12 -16.30 19.45
CA GLU A 183 12.32 -17.40 18.51
C GLU A 183 11.46 -17.26 17.23
N PRO A 184 10.16 -16.92 17.31
CA PRO A 184 9.35 -16.61 16.14
C PRO A 184 9.90 -15.45 15.31
N LEU A 185 10.41 -14.39 15.94
CA LEU A 185 11.04 -13.28 15.23
C LEU A 185 12.32 -13.69 14.51
N GLY A 186 13.16 -14.51 15.15
CA GLY A 186 14.35 -15.08 14.53
C GLY A 186 13.98 -15.87 13.27
N THR A 187 13.00 -16.77 13.38
CA THR A 187 12.50 -17.55 12.25
C THR A 187 11.99 -16.67 11.10
N LEU A 188 11.25 -15.60 11.40
CA LEU A 188 10.79 -14.66 10.38
C LEU A 188 11.94 -13.90 9.70
N CYS A 189 12.97 -13.52 10.46
CA CYS A 189 14.16 -12.88 9.93
C CYS A 189 14.98 -13.83 9.05
N ASP A 190 15.10 -15.11 9.44
CA ASP A 190 15.79 -16.13 8.65
C ASP A 190 15.06 -16.43 7.33
N MET A 191 13.73 -16.56 7.38
CA MET A 191 12.90 -16.68 6.17
C MET A 191 13.07 -15.48 5.24
N LEU A 192 13.16 -14.29 5.82
CA LEU A 192 13.41 -13.07 5.07
C LEU A 192 14.80 -13.08 4.41
N SER A 193 15.84 -13.49 5.16
CA SER A 193 17.20 -13.61 4.66
C SER A 193 17.27 -14.57 3.47
N LEU A 194 16.56 -15.69 3.55
CA LEU A 194 16.44 -16.68 2.47
C LEU A 194 15.70 -16.12 1.25
N ALA A 195 14.57 -15.45 1.46
CA ALA A 195 13.82 -14.79 0.38
C ALA A 195 14.66 -13.72 -0.32
N HIS A 196 15.48 -12.98 0.44
CA HIS A 196 16.40 -11.99 -0.11
C HIS A 196 17.54 -12.63 -0.90
N GLY A 197 18.16 -13.69 -0.38
CA GLY A 197 19.25 -14.39 -1.06
C GLY A 197 18.86 -15.00 -2.42
N VAL A 198 17.58 -15.39 -2.58
CA VAL A 198 17.03 -15.84 -3.88
C VAL A 198 16.85 -14.66 -4.85
N ALA A 199 16.42 -13.50 -4.34
CA ALA A 199 16.13 -12.33 -5.19
C ALA A 199 17.38 -11.51 -5.53
N VAL A 200 18.40 -11.51 -4.66
CA VAL A 200 19.59 -10.66 -4.74
C VAL A 200 20.82 -11.48 -4.36
N THR A 201 21.71 -11.70 -5.32
CA THR A 201 22.95 -12.48 -5.11
C THR A 201 23.99 -11.73 -4.28
N THR A 202 23.86 -10.41 -4.08
CA THR A 202 24.85 -9.54 -3.43
C THR A 202 24.56 -9.26 -1.95
N GLY A 203 24.26 -10.29 -1.16
CA GLY A 203 24.23 -10.22 0.30
C GLY A 203 22.94 -9.62 0.89
N GLY A 204 22.07 -10.50 1.38
CA GLY A 204 20.96 -10.09 2.26
C GLY A 204 21.43 -9.80 3.69
N PRO A 205 20.56 -9.23 4.54
CA PRO A 205 20.88 -9.07 5.95
C PRO A 205 21.13 -10.44 6.59
N ASP A 206 22.25 -10.59 7.30
CA ASP A 206 22.50 -11.77 8.13
C ASP A 206 21.82 -11.58 9.49
N CYS A 207 20.65 -12.21 9.64
CA CYS A 207 19.85 -12.12 10.85
C CYS A 207 20.42 -12.89 12.05
N GLY A 208 21.43 -13.74 11.86
CA GLY A 208 21.99 -14.61 12.90
C GLY A 208 22.61 -13.85 14.08
N HIS A 209 22.97 -12.58 13.87
CA HIS A 209 23.56 -11.70 14.88
C HIS A 209 22.64 -10.57 15.35
N PHE A 210 21.41 -10.52 14.85
CA PHE A 210 20.50 -9.42 15.16
C PHE A 210 19.84 -9.63 16.53
N THR A 211 19.72 -8.55 17.30
CA THR A 211 18.87 -8.52 18.48
C THR A 211 17.40 -8.69 18.08
N PRO A 212 16.50 -9.19 18.95
CA PRO A 212 15.07 -9.33 18.63
C PRO A 212 14.42 -8.03 18.11
N LEU A 213 14.86 -6.87 18.61
CA LEU A 213 14.41 -5.57 18.12
C LEU A 213 14.83 -5.33 16.67
N GLN A 214 16.10 -5.62 16.33
CA GLN A 214 16.61 -5.51 14.97
C GLN A 214 15.93 -6.49 14.01
N GLN A 215 15.66 -7.72 14.47
CA GLN A 215 14.90 -8.72 13.70
C GLN A 215 13.49 -8.21 13.38
N CYS A 216 12.76 -7.70 14.38
CA CYS A 216 11.44 -7.11 14.18
C CYS A 216 11.47 -5.94 13.20
N ARG A 217 12.41 -4.99 13.37
CA ARG A 217 12.52 -3.83 12.48
C ARG A 217 12.81 -4.26 11.04
N THR A 218 13.75 -5.19 10.87
CA THR A 218 14.14 -5.70 9.54
C THR A 218 12.94 -6.36 8.86
N PHE A 219 12.22 -7.23 9.58
CA PHE A 219 11.01 -7.86 9.06
C PHE A 219 9.92 -6.85 8.72
N TYR A 220 9.68 -5.87 9.60
CA TYR A 220 8.67 -4.82 9.39
C TYR A 220 8.98 -3.97 8.15
N LEU A 221 10.20 -3.44 8.06
CA LEU A 221 10.65 -2.59 6.96
C LEU A 221 10.59 -3.32 5.62
N TRP A 222 11.05 -4.56 5.58
CA TRP A 222 10.98 -5.36 4.37
C TRP A 222 9.53 -5.64 3.98
N SER A 223 8.71 -6.04 4.93
CA SER A 223 7.29 -6.31 4.71
C SER A 223 6.56 -5.07 4.19
N LEU A 224 6.88 -3.89 4.73
CA LEU A 224 6.31 -2.62 4.28
C LEU A 224 6.79 -2.26 2.86
N ALA A 225 8.09 -2.42 2.58
CA ALA A 225 8.64 -2.15 1.24
C ALA A 225 8.05 -3.09 0.18
N TRP A 226 7.92 -4.38 0.47
CA TRP A 226 7.39 -5.36 -0.48
C TRP A 226 5.87 -5.43 -0.49
N GLY A 227 5.26 -5.72 0.65
CA GLY A 227 3.82 -5.86 0.81
C GLY A 227 3.07 -4.53 0.71
N GLY A 228 3.64 -3.46 1.25
CA GLY A 228 3.01 -2.13 1.26
C GLY A 228 3.30 -1.29 0.02
N VAL A 229 4.43 -1.48 -0.67
CA VAL A 229 4.83 -0.63 -1.80
C VAL A 229 4.99 -1.43 -3.11
N ALA A 230 5.90 -2.41 -3.15
CA ALA A 230 6.24 -3.12 -4.37
C ALA A 230 5.04 -3.83 -5.01
N LEU A 231 4.36 -4.66 -4.22
CA LEU A 231 3.26 -5.49 -4.69
C LEU A 231 2.06 -4.64 -5.14
N PRO A 232 1.65 -3.58 -4.43
CA PRO A 232 0.62 -2.67 -4.93
C PRO A 232 1.01 -1.96 -6.21
N LEU A 233 2.25 -1.48 -6.36
CA LEU A 233 2.70 -0.85 -7.59
C LEU A 233 2.72 -1.83 -8.77
N LEU A 234 3.13 -3.08 -8.54
CA LEU A 234 3.02 -4.17 -9.51
C LEU A 234 1.57 -4.44 -9.91
N ALA A 235 0.67 -4.49 -8.92
CA ALA A 235 -0.75 -4.68 -9.15
C ALA A 235 -1.34 -3.53 -9.99
N SER A 236 -1.03 -2.27 -9.66
CA SER A 236 -1.44 -1.10 -10.43
C SER A 236 -0.87 -1.14 -11.85
N ALA A 237 0.39 -1.51 -12.03
CA ALA A 237 1.01 -1.62 -13.35
C ALA A 237 0.37 -2.72 -14.20
N ARG A 238 0.10 -3.89 -13.62
CA ARG A 238 -0.58 -5.00 -14.29
C ARG A 238 -2.01 -4.61 -14.68
N PHE A 239 -2.74 -3.98 -13.76
CA PHE A 239 -4.09 -3.49 -14.00
C PHE A 239 -4.11 -2.46 -15.15
N GLU A 240 -3.22 -1.47 -15.11
CA GLU A 240 -3.13 -0.45 -16.14
C GLU A 240 -2.75 -1.05 -17.51
N ALA A 241 -1.83 -2.02 -17.56
CA ALA A 241 -1.48 -2.74 -18.78
C ALA A 241 -2.67 -3.50 -19.36
N GLN A 242 -3.47 -4.16 -18.52
CA GLN A 242 -4.70 -4.83 -18.96
C GLN A 242 -5.73 -3.82 -19.50
N LEU A 243 -5.86 -2.66 -18.86
CA LEU A 243 -6.77 -1.60 -19.28
C LEU A 243 -6.35 -1.00 -20.62
N ARG A 244 -5.05 -0.75 -20.82
CA ARG A 244 -4.50 -0.31 -22.12
C ARG A 244 -4.81 -1.29 -23.25
N ARG A 245 -4.65 -2.61 -23.00
CA ARG A 245 -5.00 -3.65 -23.99
C ARG A 245 -6.48 -3.61 -24.36
N ARG A 246 -7.38 -3.47 -23.39
CA ARG A 246 -8.83 -3.36 -23.63
C ARG A 246 -9.21 -2.10 -24.39
N LEU A 247 -8.60 -0.96 -24.06
CA LEU A 247 -8.83 0.30 -24.77
C LEU A 247 -8.30 0.23 -26.21
N GLY A 248 -7.13 -0.39 -26.42
CA GLY A 248 -6.57 -0.63 -27.75
C GLY A 248 -7.45 -1.55 -28.60
N GLN A 249 -8.02 -2.60 -28.02
CA GLN A 249 -8.98 -3.49 -28.71
C GLN A 249 -10.28 -2.76 -29.08
N ARG A 250 -10.81 -1.90 -28.22
CA ARG A 250 -12.02 -1.10 -28.53
C ARG A 250 -11.75 -0.03 -29.57
N GLY A 251 -10.63 0.68 -29.45
CA GLY A 251 -10.20 1.67 -30.43
C GLY A 251 -9.95 1.01 -31.79
N GLY A 252 -9.22 -0.11 -31.82
CA GLY A 252 -8.99 -0.89 -33.03
C GLY A 252 -10.26 -1.53 -33.60
N ALA A 253 -11.25 -1.91 -32.80
CA ALA A 253 -12.53 -2.40 -33.31
C ALA A 253 -13.39 -1.28 -33.89
N GLN A 254 -13.45 -0.10 -33.25
CA GLN A 254 -14.14 1.08 -33.79
C GLN A 254 -13.45 1.59 -35.05
N GLN A 255 -12.12 1.59 -35.04
CA GLN A 255 -11.31 2.01 -36.16
C GLN A 255 -11.33 0.97 -37.28
N ALA A 256 -11.34 -0.34 -37.01
CA ALA A 256 -11.57 -1.39 -38.03
C ALA A 256 -13.03 -1.45 -38.52
N GLN A 257 -13.99 -0.88 -37.78
CA GLN A 257 -15.34 -0.63 -38.31
C GLN A 257 -15.34 0.57 -39.26
N GLN A 258 -14.38 1.50 -39.12
CA GLN A 258 -14.13 2.61 -40.06
C GLN A 258 -13.15 2.26 -41.20
N GLU A 259 -12.19 1.37 -40.93
CA GLU A 259 -11.08 0.92 -41.79
C GLU A 259 -11.31 -0.52 -42.27
N GLY A 260 -12.50 -1.08 -42.12
CA GLY A 260 -13.00 -2.25 -42.86
C GLY A 260 -13.08 -2.01 -44.38
N GLN A 261 -12.41 -0.96 -44.86
CA GLN A 261 -12.03 -0.72 -46.24
C GLN A 261 -10.55 -0.96 -46.53
N GLU A 262 -9.62 -1.02 -45.57
CA GLU A 262 -8.19 -1.21 -45.90
C GLU A 262 -7.33 -1.62 -44.69
N GLY A 263 -6.84 -2.87 -44.70
CA GLY A 263 -5.46 -3.14 -44.26
C GLY A 263 -5.20 -3.71 -42.86
N GLN A 264 -4.75 -4.96 -42.85
CA GLN A 264 -4.26 -5.80 -41.75
C GLN A 264 -2.99 -5.31 -40.98
N GLN A 265 -2.88 -5.83 -39.74
CA GLN A 265 -1.64 -6.26 -39.00
C GLN A 265 -0.69 -5.16 -38.49
N GLN A 266 0.09 -5.27 -37.40
CA GLN A 266 0.61 -6.34 -36.53
C GLN A 266 1.11 -5.67 -35.21
N GLY A 267 0.96 -6.25 -34.02
CA GLY A 267 2.07 -6.91 -33.30
C GLY A 267 2.67 -6.06 -32.16
N GLY A 268 2.88 -6.63 -30.96
CA GLY A 268 3.68 -5.97 -29.90
C GLY A 268 3.51 -6.48 -28.47
N GLU A 269 4.00 -7.68 -28.17
CA GLU A 269 4.26 -8.14 -26.79
C GLU A 269 5.71 -7.85 -26.40
N SER A 270 5.95 -6.79 -25.60
CA SER A 270 7.26 -6.51 -24.98
C SER A 270 7.17 -5.83 -23.59
N GLY A 271 5.97 -5.42 -23.14
CA GLY A 271 5.82 -4.54 -21.98
C GLY A 271 5.89 -5.18 -20.58
N THR A 272 5.80 -6.51 -20.47
CA THR A 272 5.64 -7.21 -19.17
C THR A 272 6.93 -7.32 -18.37
N LEU A 273 8.07 -7.51 -19.03
CA LEU A 273 9.37 -7.67 -18.36
C LEU A 273 9.90 -6.32 -17.82
N GLN A 274 9.63 -5.24 -18.55
CA GLN A 274 9.99 -3.88 -18.17
C GLN A 274 9.17 -3.36 -16.96
N THR A 275 7.91 -3.79 -16.82
CA THR A 275 7.07 -3.41 -15.67
C THR A 275 7.50 -4.12 -14.39
N ALA A 276 7.91 -5.39 -14.46
CA ALA A 276 8.42 -6.13 -13.31
C ALA A 276 9.73 -5.52 -12.79
N LEU A 277 10.67 -5.18 -13.70
CA LEU A 277 11.94 -4.55 -13.36
C LEU A 277 11.74 -3.18 -12.71
N LEU A 278 10.85 -2.34 -13.25
CA LEU A 278 10.56 -1.02 -12.68
C LEU A 278 10.00 -1.12 -11.27
N ALA A 279 9.05 -2.02 -11.03
CA ALA A 279 8.46 -2.14 -9.71
C ALA A 279 9.43 -2.71 -8.66
N TYR A 280 10.35 -3.58 -9.07
CA TYR A 280 11.47 -4.02 -8.25
C TYR A 280 12.44 -2.86 -7.92
N LEU A 281 12.77 -2.01 -8.90
CA LEU A 281 13.61 -0.82 -8.66
C LEU A 281 12.92 0.18 -7.71
N TYR A 282 11.60 0.36 -7.84
CA TYR A 282 10.84 1.20 -6.90
C TYR A 282 10.76 0.61 -5.49
N SER A 283 10.71 -0.71 -5.34
CA SER A 283 10.73 -1.34 -4.02
C SER A 283 12.09 -1.24 -3.35
N MET A 284 13.16 -1.41 -4.12
CA MET A 284 14.53 -1.17 -3.66
C MET A 284 14.74 0.29 -3.27
N ALA A 285 14.29 1.24 -4.09
CA ALA A 285 14.37 2.66 -3.76
C ALA A 285 13.56 3.01 -2.50
N ALA A 286 12.36 2.45 -2.34
CA ALA A 286 11.55 2.65 -1.13
C ALA A 286 12.20 2.03 0.11
N TRP A 287 12.83 0.86 -0.01
CA TRP A 287 13.57 0.22 1.07
C TRP A 287 14.80 1.05 1.47
N VAL A 288 15.63 1.46 0.50
CA VAL A 288 16.78 2.34 0.74
C VAL A 288 16.33 3.66 1.35
N LEU A 289 15.24 4.25 0.86
CA LEU A 289 14.69 5.48 1.42
C LEU A 289 14.19 5.26 2.85
N ALA A 290 13.51 4.15 3.15
CA ALA A 290 13.05 3.84 4.51
C ALA A 290 14.23 3.68 5.48
N CYS A 291 15.27 2.94 5.08
CA CYS A 291 16.50 2.78 5.87
C CYS A 291 17.27 4.11 6.01
N SER A 292 17.32 4.93 4.95
CA SER A 292 18.01 6.22 4.96
C SER A 292 17.24 7.28 5.76
N VAL A 293 15.91 7.28 5.68
CA VAL A 293 15.03 8.13 6.49
C VAL A 293 15.16 7.74 7.96
N GLU A 294 15.19 6.45 8.32
CA GLU A 294 15.49 6.03 9.68
C GLU A 294 16.86 6.56 10.14
N ALA A 295 17.90 6.47 9.30
CA ALA A 295 19.23 6.97 9.64
C ALA A 295 19.33 8.51 9.75
N LEU A 296 18.61 9.25 8.90
CA LEU A 296 18.68 10.72 8.79
C LEU A 296 17.70 11.44 9.70
N VAL A 297 16.51 10.88 9.91
CA VAL A 297 15.44 11.51 10.69
C VAL A 297 15.58 11.21 12.19
N ARG A 298 16.16 10.06 12.56
CA ARG A 298 16.37 9.68 13.95
C ARG A 298 17.21 10.70 14.76
N PRO A 299 18.31 11.28 14.24
CA PRO A 299 19.00 12.39 14.91
C PRO A 299 18.19 13.68 14.93
N ALA A 300 17.50 14.01 13.81
CA ALA A 300 16.77 15.26 13.64
C ALA A 300 15.51 15.37 14.51
N LEU A 301 14.85 14.24 14.80
CA LEU A 301 13.70 14.16 15.71
C LEU A 301 14.10 13.97 17.18
N GLY A 302 15.40 13.94 17.49
CA GLY A 302 15.87 13.72 18.86
C GLY A 302 15.50 12.36 19.43
N TRP A 303 15.29 11.35 18.57
CA TRP A 303 15.07 9.97 19.00
C TRP A 303 16.35 9.42 19.64
N ARG A 304 16.47 9.61 20.96
CA ARG A 304 17.39 8.84 21.78
C ARG A 304 16.85 7.42 21.87
N ASP A 305 17.71 6.45 21.65
CA ASP A 305 17.41 5.08 22.03
C ASP A 305 17.04 5.13 23.52
N LEU A 306 15.79 4.80 23.83
CA LEU A 306 15.33 4.55 25.19
C LEU A 306 16.01 3.25 25.64
N ALA A 307 17.30 3.35 25.92
CA ALA A 307 18.10 2.38 26.62
C ALA A 307 18.42 3.01 27.98
N ALA A 308 17.44 2.94 28.87
CA ALA A 308 17.57 2.90 30.33
C ALA A 308 16.27 2.33 30.89
#